data_AF-A0A7G9GQT4-F1
#
_entry.id   AF-A0A7G9GQT4-F1
#
_cell.length_a   1.000
_cell.length_b   1.000
_cell.length_c   1.000
_cell.angle_alpha   90.00
_cell.angle_beta   90.00
_cell.angle_gamma   90.00
#
_symmetry.space_group_name_H-M   'P 1'
#
loop_
_entity.id
_entity.type
_entity.pdbx_description
1 polymer ?
#
loop_
_entity_poly.entity_id
_entity_poly.type
_entity_poly.pdbx_seq_one_letter_code
_entity_poly.pdbx_strand_id
1 'polypeptide(L)' 'MGWNMDFGYKEGERYKIVNPELNDHNKMFTVIKVEDYSVYYIFDGESTIHVFHIGSVFESYIEEL' A
#
# COMPACT_ATOMS: atom_id res chain seq x y z
N MET A 1 1.73 24.39 12.40
CA MET A 1 0.72 24.16 11.35
C MET A 1 0.96 22.76 10.83
N GLY A 2 0.31 21.76 11.43
CA GLY A 2 0.43 20.38 10.97
C GLY A 2 -0.43 20.24 9.73
N TRP A 3 0.20 20.14 8.56
CA TRP A 3 -0.50 19.71 7.37
C TRP A 3 -0.82 18.24 7.60
N ASN A 4 -2.06 17.91 7.98
CA ASN A 4 -2.59 16.57 7.77
C ASN A 4 -2.68 16.41 6.24
N MET A 5 -1.59 15.99 5.62
CA MET A 5 -1.61 15.52 4.25
C MET A 5 -2.34 14.18 4.30
N ASP A 6 -3.63 14.22 3.99
CA ASP A 6 -4.40 13.01 3.77
C ASP A 6 -3.91 12.44 2.42
N PHE A 7 -2.96 11.51 2.48
CA PHE A 7 -2.36 10.89 1.29
C PHE A 7 -3.30 9.88 0.61
N GLY A 8 -4.52 9.72 1.13
CA GLY A 8 -5.54 8.84 0.56
C GLY A 8 -5.44 7.38 0.99
N TYR A 9 -4.51 7.03 1.89
CA TYR A 9 -4.40 5.69 2.47
C TYR A 9 -4.87 5.67 3.92
N LYS A 10 -5.64 4.64 4.28
CA LYS A 10 -6.15 4.42 5.63
C LYS A 10 -5.93 2.98 6.07
N GLU A 11 -5.73 2.83 7.37
CA GLU A 11 -5.67 1.51 8.00
C GLU A 11 -6.96 0.73 7.74
N GLY A 12 -6.81 -0.51 7.27
CA GLY A 12 -7.91 -1.39 6.89
C GLY A 12 -8.31 -1.32 5.41
N GLU A 13 -7.81 -0.36 4.63
CA GLU A 13 -8.05 -0.32 3.19
C GLU A 13 -7.31 -1.46 2.47
N ARG A 14 -7.95 -1.99 1.43
CA ARG A 14 -7.41 -3.07 0.61
C ARG A 14 -7.12 -2.58 -0.79
N TYR A 15 -5.97 -3.01 -1.29
CA TYR A 15 -5.48 -2.66 -2.62
C TYR A 15 -5.04 -3.92 -3.35
N LYS A 16 -4.94 -3.81 -4.67
CA LYS A 16 -4.48 -4.88 -5.55
C LYS A 16 -3.28 -4.41 -6.35
N ILE A 17 -2.27 -5.28 -6.49
CA ILE A 17 -1.15 -5.04 -7.40
C ILE A 17 -1.59 -5.36 -8.83
N VAL A 18 -1.52 -4.37 -9.72
CA VAL A 18 -1.96 -4.48 -11.12
C VAL A 18 -0.82 -4.54 -12.12
N ASN A 19 0.41 -4.23 -11.72
CA ASN A 19 1.55 -4.34 -12.62
C ASN A 19 1.85 -5.83 -12.95
N PRO A 20 1.76 -6.25 -14.24
CA PRO A 20 2.01 -7.63 -14.65
C PRO A 20 3.48 -8.05 -14.61
N GLU A 21 4.42 -7.10 -14.54
CA GLU A 21 5.86 -7.38 -14.48
C GLU A 21 6.34 -7.73 -13.07
N LEU A 22 5.51 -7.51 -12.05
CA LEU A 22 5.83 -7.86 -10.67
C LEU A 22 5.44 -9.31 -10.38
N ASN A 23 6.28 -10.00 -9.61
CA ASN A 23 5.96 -11.35 -9.11
C ASN A 23 4.67 -11.40 -8.29
N ASP A 24 4.31 -10.26 -7.69
CA ASP A 24 3.11 -10.11 -6.86
C ASP A 24 1.89 -9.62 -7.66
N HIS A 25 1.92 -9.71 -9.00
CA HIS A 25 0.79 -9.34 -9.84
C HIS A 25 -0.50 -10.07 -9.40
N ASN A 26 -1.60 -9.30 -9.29
CA ASN A 26 -2.90 -9.71 -8.76
C ASN A 26 -2.94 -10.07 -7.27
N LYS A 27 -1.83 -9.96 -6.52
CA LYS A 27 -1.91 -10.05 -5.07
C LYS A 27 -2.68 -8.87 -4.50
N MET A 28 -3.44 -9.16 -3.46
CA MET A 28 -4.14 -8.17 -2.66
C MET A 28 -3.39 -7.96 -1.36
N PHE A 29 -3.42 -6.73 -0.86
CA PHE A 29 -2.88 -6.41 0.45
C PHE A 29 -3.79 -5.50 1.23
N THR A 30 -3.67 -5.57 2.55
CA THR A 30 -4.37 -4.70 3.48
C THR A 30 -3.38 -3.73 4.13
N VAL A 31 -3.70 -2.44 4.14
CA VAL A 31 -2.94 -1.43 4.88
C VAL A 31 -3.16 -1.65 6.37
N ILE A 32 -2.07 -1.79 7.12
CA ILE A 32 -2.12 -2.01 8.57
C ILE A 32 -1.71 -0.77 9.37
N LYS A 33 -0.95 0.15 8.76
CA LYS A 33 -0.47 1.38 9.39
C LYS A 33 -0.04 2.38 8.35
N VAL A 34 -0.29 3.66 8.61
CA VAL A 34 0.27 4.78 7.82
C VAL A 34 1.02 5.71 8.77
N GLU A 35 2.31 5.92 8.52
CA GLU A 35 3.14 6.86 9.29
C GLU A 35 3.91 7.79 8.38
N ASP A 36 3.72 9.09 8.55
CA ASP A 36 4.33 10.15 7.76
C ASP A 36 4.11 9.95 6.25
N TYR A 37 5.09 9.33 5.57
CA TYR A 37 5.09 9.04 4.13
C TYR A 37 5.23 7.53 3.85
N SER A 38 5.06 6.68 4.85
CA SER A 38 5.25 5.24 4.79
C SER A 38 3.92 4.53 5.00
N VAL A 39 3.59 3.64 4.07
CA VAL A 39 2.42 2.77 4.15
C VAL A 39 2.89 1.36 4.43
N TYR A 40 2.47 0.84 5.58
CA TYR A 40 2.75 -0.53 6.00
C TYR A 40 1.56 -1.40 5.63
N TYR A 41 1.84 -2.55 5.02
CA TYR A 41 0.82 -3.45 4.53
C TYR A 41 1.22 -4.91 4.68
N ILE A 42 0.22 -5.79 4.61
CA ILE A 42 0.40 -7.24 4.61
C ILE A 42 -0.36 -7.81 3.42
N PHE A 43 0.28 -8.70 2.65
CA PHE A 43 -0.39 -9.45 1.60
C PHE A 43 -1.37 -10.47 2.18
N ASP A 44 -2.51 -10.64 1.52
CA ASP A 44 -3.52 -11.59 1.97
C ASP A 44 -2.97 -13.03 2.00
N GLY A 45 -3.02 -13.66 3.18
CA GLY A 45 -2.48 -14.99 3.41
C GLY A 45 -1.00 -15.04 3.80
N GLU A 46 -0.34 -13.88 3.89
CA GLU A 46 1.04 -13.76 4.38
C GLU A 46 1.05 -13.16 5.80
N SER A 47 2.18 -13.34 6.51
CA SER A 47 2.42 -12.75 7.84
C SER A 47 3.54 -11.71 7.84
N THR A 48 4.17 -11.50 6.70
CA THR A 48 5.26 -10.55 6.52
C THR A 48 4.68 -9.15 6.37
N ILE A 49 5.23 -8.19 7.13
CA ILE A 49 4.89 -6.78 6.98
C ILE A 49 5.82 -6.18 5.93
N HIS A 50 5.21 -5.55 4.93
CA HIS A 50 5.88 -4.81 3.88
C HIS A 50 5.67 -3.31 4.09
N VAL A 51 6.52 -2.49 3.46
CA VAL A 51 6.43 -1.04 3.51
C VAL A 51 6.73 -0.47 2.13
N PHE A 52 5.94 0.52 1.70
CA PHE A 52 6.27 1.39 0.58
C PHE A 52 6.15 2.85 1.00
N HIS A 53 6.81 3.72 0.23
CA HIS A 53 6.74 5.17 0.43
C HIS A 53 5.76 5.82 -0.54
N ILE A 54 4.97 6.76 -0.04
CA ILE A 54 4.06 7.57 -0.87
C ILE A 54 4.90 8.39 -1.86
N GLY A 55 4.47 8.41 -3.12
CA GLY A 55 5.21 8.97 -4.25
C GLY A 55 6.26 8.03 -4.86
N SER A 56 6.41 6.80 -4.34
CA SER A 56 7.27 5.80 -4.97
C SER A 56 6.66 5.25 -6.25
N VAL A 57 7.49 4.68 -7.13
CA VAL A 57 7.02 4.02 -8.36
C VAL A 57 6.04 2.87 -8.05
N PHE A 58 6.16 2.23 -6.88
CA PHE A 58 5.26 1.16 -6.47
C PHE A 58 3.79 1.61 -6.37
N GLU A 59 3.55 2.88 -6.00
CA GLU A 59 2.21 3.46 -5.92
C GLU A 59 1.50 3.46 -7.30
N SER A 60 2.24 3.56 -8.39
CA SER A 60 1.67 3.48 -9.74
C SER A 60 1.24 2.06 -10.16
N TYR A 61 1.54 1.05 -9.32
CA TYR A 61 1.27 -0.36 -9.58
C TYR A 61 0.13 -0.93 -8.75
N ILE A 62 -0.55 -0.11 -7.97
CA ILE A 62 -1.61 -0.54 -7.06
C ILE A 62 -2.93 0.17 -7.39
N GLU A 63 -4.03 -0.54 -7.22
CA GLU A 63 -5.40 -0.02 -7.39
C GLU A 63 -6.23 -0.29 -6.13
N GLU A 64 -7.07 0.67 -5.74
CA GLU A 64 -8.07 0.52 -4.67
C GLU A 64 -9.18 -0.44 -5.10
N LEU A 65 -9.72 -1.23 -4.16
CA LEU A 65 -10.75 -2.25 -4.41
C LEU A 65 -12.16 -1.82 -3.98
#